data_AF-A0A3B1DWQ2-F1
#
_entry.id   AF-A0A3B1DWQ2-F1
#
_cell.length_a   1.000
_cell.length_b   1.000
_cell.length_c   1.000
_cell.angle_alpha   90.00
_cell.angle_beta   90.00
_cell.angle_gamma   90.00
#
_symmetry.space_group_name_H-M   'P 1'
#
loop_
_entity.id
_entity.type
_entity.pdbx_description
1 polymer ?
#
loop_
_entity_poly.entity_id
_entity_poly.type
_entity_poly.pdbx_seq_one_letter_code
_entity_poly.pdbx_strand_id
1 'polypeptide(L)'
;MNRHRLTLALGILVAFCGTAKGDDDDCVLWLDSAGDAVLRRTDLGNDGAVHPQGVMPDILSISLCGWVAVDPTNDPYTGMTIEGESASLFRLDMTFAGLVNPPGRVFGGSPDPFVFGPSPLLGFLDIDVDDDEETGGELGSDAETRYLANIARFGRVPEGDIEERVARSRDDIDNDFYTEPQYERTGADFSLVLCGCSLPTIVSQDGNQDSLFDAGETWILQARFFERSRGYLDASAVFGGSAPGLYDPNINVRFSHDIQTDTTTVTVVWALDMAGAAQLAGQPEQPIDLNVANQASIVEALADIIQGANIGGFSGPGWDLVEEWEGEDAEDSLDPTEWEITALFGMPYLDPAEGFSVWTDTAGDETFGDFDGDTLVTPLEEDLIRQAVYAADGTSSDADSVKDGVWTLQNPGYNFSLFDVDGDMIVDYADIGSLRAPGDFNWDGIVNTQDFIAYLGAWVAGESTADVTLDEAVNTLDFVAFLSAWGEG
;
A
#
# COMPACT_ATOMS: atom_id res chain seq x y z
N MET A 1 -28.62 -46.00 -10.50
CA MET A 1 -28.62 -44.61 -10.00
C MET A 1 -27.19 -44.12 -10.10
N ASN A 2 -26.84 -43.55 -11.27
CA ASN A 2 -25.52 -43.03 -11.55
C ASN A 2 -25.45 -41.60 -11.00
N ARG A 3 -24.61 -41.37 -9.99
CA ARG A 3 -24.20 -40.03 -9.60
C ARG A 3 -22.93 -39.71 -10.38
N HIS A 4 -23.05 -38.86 -11.39
CA HIS A 4 -21.92 -38.16 -11.96
C HIS A 4 -21.43 -37.17 -10.90
N ARG A 5 -20.20 -37.37 -10.40
CA ARG A 5 -19.45 -36.33 -9.72
C ARG A 5 -18.85 -35.46 -10.83
N LEU A 6 -19.31 -34.21 -10.89
CA LEU A 6 -18.64 -33.16 -11.65
C LEU A 6 -17.43 -32.77 -10.80
N THR A 7 -16.24 -33.18 -11.22
CA THR A 7 -14.99 -32.64 -10.68
C THR A 7 -14.81 -31.27 -11.33
N LEU A 8 -15.10 -30.21 -10.59
CA LEU A 8 -14.70 -28.86 -10.97
C LEU A 8 -13.20 -28.80 -10.67
N ALA A 9 -12.36 -28.84 -11.71
CA ALA A 9 -10.97 -28.48 -11.57
C ALA A 9 -10.95 -26.96 -11.35
N LEU A 10 -10.80 -26.55 -10.10
CA LEU A 10 -10.41 -25.20 -9.75
C LEU A 10 -8.95 -25.09 -10.20
N GLY A 11 -8.72 -24.59 -11.41
CA GLY A 11 -7.40 -24.12 -11.76
C GLY A 11 -7.17 -22.88 -10.92
N ILE A 12 -6.27 -22.96 -9.95
CA ILE A 12 -5.68 -21.79 -9.33
C ILE A 12 -4.99 -21.07 -10.49
N LEU A 13 -5.66 -20.04 -11.03
CA LEU A 13 -4.97 -19.02 -11.78
C LEU A 13 -4.18 -18.31 -10.68
N VAL A 14 -2.88 -18.59 -10.58
CA VAL A 14 -1.97 -17.63 -9.96
C VAL A 14 -2.05 -16.45 -10.90
N ALA A 15 -2.90 -15.48 -10.57
CA ALA A 15 -2.81 -14.16 -11.13
C ALA A 15 -1.47 -13.66 -10.60
N PHE A 16 -0.45 -13.69 -11.45
CA PHE A 16 0.72 -12.86 -11.20
C PHE A 16 0.18 -11.43 -11.18
N CYS A 17 0.15 -10.80 -10.01
CA CYS A 17 0.17 -9.36 -9.92
C CYS A 17 1.51 -8.96 -10.53
N GLY A 18 1.44 -8.52 -11.77
CA GLY A 18 2.61 -8.09 -12.52
C GLY A 18 2.19 -6.91 -13.34
N THR A 19 3.02 -5.88 -13.32
CA THR A 19 2.99 -4.75 -14.25
C THR A 19 3.17 -5.28 -15.69
N ALA A 20 2.07 -5.69 -16.30
CA ALA A 20 2.06 -6.08 -17.70
C ALA A 20 2.21 -4.81 -18.56
N LYS A 21 3.44 -4.47 -18.94
CA LYS A 21 3.72 -3.56 -20.07
C LYS A 21 3.16 -4.18 -21.36
N GLY A 22 1.86 -4.01 -21.60
CA GLY A 22 1.25 -4.26 -22.90
C GLY A 22 1.70 -3.18 -23.89
N ASP A 23 1.73 -3.49 -25.19
CA ASP A 23 2.08 -2.56 -26.29
C ASP A 23 1.21 -1.26 -26.37
N ASP A 24 0.34 -0.99 -25.40
CA ASP A 24 -0.24 0.35 -25.14
C ASP A 24 0.70 1.05 -24.12
N ASP A 25 1.85 1.52 -24.60
CA ASP A 25 2.93 2.21 -23.83
C ASP A 25 2.48 3.52 -23.14
N ASP A 26 1.19 3.86 -23.13
CA ASP A 26 0.68 5.17 -22.68
C ASP A 26 0.29 5.23 -21.19
N CYS A 27 0.36 4.11 -20.45
CA CYS A 27 -0.07 4.03 -19.06
C CYS A 27 0.73 3.01 -18.22
N VAL A 28 1.00 3.35 -16.96
CA VAL A 28 1.25 2.37 -15.89
C VAL A 28 -0.09 1.74 -15.48
N LEU A 29 -0.12 0.41 -15.40
CA LEU A 29 -1.29 -0.36 -14.98
C LEU A 29 -0.89 -1.44 -13.98
N TRP A 30 -1.48 -1.36 -12.79
CA TRP A 30 -1.44 -2.39 -11.76
C TRP A 30 -2.84 -3.00 -11.59
N LEU A 31 -2.90 -4.30 -11.35
CA LEU A 31 -4.14 -5.08 -11.24
C LEU A 31 -4.06 -6.04 -10.05
N ASP A 32 -5.21 -6.26 -9.42
CA ASP A 32 -5.33 -7.22 -8.32
C ASP A 32 -6.70 -7.90 -8.27
N SER A 33 -6.79 -8.96 -7.49
CA SER A 33 -7.90 -9.90 -7.42
C SER A 33 -8.92 -9.50 -6.38
N ALA A 34 -10.14 -9.17 -6.80
CA ALA A 34 -11.23 -8.88 -5.88
C ALA A 34 -11.43 -9.95 -4.78
N GLY A 35 -11.63 -9.49 -3.55
CA GLY A 35 -12.07 -10.27 -2.39
C GLY A 35 -10.94 -10.81 -1.51
N ASP A 36 -9.73 -10.31 -1.66
CA ASP A 36 -8.55 -10.68 -0.87
C ASP A 36 -8.15 -9.63 0.18
N ALA A 37 -8.80 -8.46 0.21
CA ALA A 37 -8.61 -7.49 1.29
C ALA A 37 -8.79 -8.12 2.69
N VAL A 38 -7.82 -7.85 3.56
CA VAL A 38 -7.72 -8.42 4.92
C VAL A 38 -7.51 -7.34 5.96
N LEU A 39 -8.21 -7.44 7.10
CA LEU A 39 -8.03 -6.48 8.20
C LEU A 39 -6.66 -6.66 8.86
N ARG A 40 -5.80 -5.65 8.72
CA ARG A 40 -4.54 -5.49 9.47
C ARG A 40 -4.69 -4.33 10.43
N ARG A 41 -4.96 -4.64 11.70
CA ARG A 41 -5.23 -3.62 12.70
C ARG A 41 -3.95 -2.99 13.24
N THR A 42 -4.04 -1.73 13.66
CA THR A 42 -2.93 -0.97 14.24
C THR A 42 -3.17 -0.61 15.72
N ASP A 43 -4.37 -0.86 16.23
CA ASP A 43 -4.73 -0.62 17.63
C ASP A 43 -4.10 -1.65 18.56
N LEU A 44 -3.71 -1.18 19.75
CA LEU A 44 -3.25 -2.03 20.84
C LEU A 44 -4.37 -3.00 21.26
N GLY A 45 -4.14 -4.29 21.04
CA GLY A 45 -5.12 -5.34 21.32
C GLY A 45 -5.60 -6.08 20.07
N ASN A 46 -5.40 -5.52 18.87
CA ASN A 46 -5.94 -6.07 17.62
C ASN A 46 -7.46 -6.33 17.72
N ASP A 47 -8.21 -5.46 18.40
CA ASP A 47 -9.64 -5.66 18.69
C ASP A 47 -10.54 -4.44 18.44
N GLY A 48 -9.98 -3.31 18.01
CA GLY A 48 -10.70 -2.09 17.71
C GLY A 48 -11.83 -2.30 16.70
N ALA A 49 -13.05 -1.85 17.01
CA ALA A 49 -14.18 -2.08 16.11
C ALA A 49 -14.05 -1.27 14.81
N VAL A 50 -14.33 -1.89 13.66
CA VAL A 50 -14.59 -1.19 12.39
C VAL A 50 -16.10 -1.06 12.17
N HIS A 51 -16.52 -0.18 11.27
CA HIS A 51 -17.95 0.02 11.00
C HIS A 51 -18.58 -1.29 10.47
N PRO A 52 -19.63 -1.85 11.11
CA PRO A 52 -20.16 -3.18 10.77
C PRO A 52 -20.90 -3.24 9.43
N GLN A 53 -21.18 -2.09 8.82
CA GLN A 53 -21.74 -1.96 7.47
C GLN A 53 -20.73 -1.42 6.47
N GLY A 54 -19.49 -1.17 6.91
CA GLY A 54 -18.42 -0.71 6.02
C GLY A 54 -17.97 -1.84 5.11
N VAL A 55 -17.59 -1.47 3.89
CA VAL A 55 -16.86 -2.31 2.95
C VAL A 55 -15.38 -2.00 3.15
N MET A 56 -14.56 -3.04 3.25
CA MET A 56 -13.10 -2.89 3.30
C MET A 56 -12.63 -2.39 1.94
N PRO A 57 -11.78 -1.35 1.87
CA PRO A 57 -11.06 -1.05 0.64
C PRO A 57 -10.30 -2.28 0.14
N ASP A 58 -10.56 -2.61 -1.10
CA ASP A 58 -10.06 -3.77 -1.85
C ASP A 58 -9.73 -3.22 -3.23
N ILE A 59 -8.45 -3.00 -3.51
CA ILE A 59 -7.92 -2.33 -4.69
C ILE A 59 -7.98 -3.35 -5.83
N LEU A 60 -8.67 -3.00 -6.92
CA LEU A 60 -8.76 -3.87 -8.10
C LEU A 60 -7.77 -3.45 -9.18
N SER A 61 -7.48 -2.16 -9.26
CA SER A 61 -6.55 -1.62 -10.24
C SER A 61 -6.09 -0.22 -9.89
N ILE A 62 -4.86 0.11 -10.29
CA ILE A 62 -4.35 1.47 -10.36
C ILE A 62 -3.89 1.71 -11.80
N SER A 63 -4.32 2.82 -12.40
CA SER A 63 -3.88 3.23 -13.72
C SER A 63 -3.43 4.68 -13.71
N LEU A 64 -2.22 4.94 -14.22
CA LEU A 64 -1.62 6.25 -14.34
C LEU A 64 -1.20 6.48 -15.79
N CYS A 65 -1.65 7.58 -16.41
CA CYS A 65 -1.42 7.85 -17.83
C CYS A 65 -1.17 9.32 -18.11
N GLY A 66 -0.48 9.61 -19.22
CA GLY A 66 -0.53 10.91 -19.88
C GLY A 66 -1.95 11.22 -20.36
N TRP A 67 -2.40 12.48 -20.21
CA TRP A 67 -3.81 12.82 -20.38
C TRP A 67 -4.05 14.12 -21.15
N VAL A 68 -5.09 14.09 -21.99
CA VAL A 68 -5.70 15.30 -22.57
C VAL A 68 -7.20 15.34 -22.30
N ALA A 69 -7.62 16.34 -21.52
CA ALA A 69 -9.03 16.56 -21.24
C ALA A 69 -9.74 17.28 -22.41
N VAL A 70 -11.00 16.92 -22.66
CA VAL A 70 -11.84 17.59 -23.67
C VAL A 70 -12.24 19.00 -23.20
N ASP A 71 -12.55 19.15 -21.92
CA ASP A 71 -12.88 20.43 -21.27
C ASP A 71 -12.14 20.52 -19.93
N PRO A 72 -10.82 20.79 -19.92
CA PRO A 72 -9.99 20.72 -18.71
C PRO A 72 -10.48 21.62 -17.57
N THR A 73 -11.18 22.70 -17.88
CA THR A 73 -11.65 23.66 -16.87
C THR A 73 -12.93 23.20 -16.16
N ASN A 74 -13.87 22.54 -16.87
CA ASN A 74 -15.17 22.19 -16.30
C ASN A 74 -15.38 20.69 -16.11
N ASP A 75 -14.71 19.85 -16.90
CA ASP A 75 -14.74 18.39 -16.83
C ASP A 75 -13.36 17.83 -17.23
N PRO A 76 -12.35 17.95 -16.35
CA PRO A 76 -11.01 17.44 -16.62
C PRO A 76 -10.98 15.90 -16.75
N TYR A 77 -12.04 15.22 -16.31
CA TYR A 77 -12.09 13.78 -16.20
C TYR A 77 -12.60 13.08 -17.48
N THR A 78 -13.11 13.84 -18.46
CA THR A 78 -13.47 13.31 -19.79
C THR A 78 -12.40 13.73 -20.79
N GLY A 79 -11.80 12.76 -21.46
CA GLY A 79 -10.59 12.96 -22.24
C GLY A 79 -10.15 11.68 -22.93
N MET A 80 -8.88 11.65 -23.30
CA MET A 80 -8.21 10.46 -23.82
C MET A 80 -6.78 10.40 -23.30
N THR A 81 -6.26 9.17 -23.22
CA THR A 81 -4.85 8.91 -22.96
C THR A 81 -4.01 9.34 -24.16
N ILE A 82 -2.78 9.80 -23.87
CA ILE A 82 -1.75 10.18 -24.84
C ILE A 82 -0.39 9.77 -24.27
N GLU A 83 0.64 9.71 -25.13
CA GLU A 83 2.03 9.50 -24.72
C GLU A 83 2.42 10.47 -23.58
N GLY A 84 3.05 9.93 -22.53
CA GLY A 84 3.38 10.65 -21.31
C GLY A 84 4.30 11.85 -21.54
N GLU A 85 5.41 11.67 -22.28
CA GLU A 85 6.34 12.74 -22.71
C GLU A 85 5.66 13.95 -23.40
N SER A 86 4.47 13.76 -23.97
CA SER A 86 3.73 14.80 -24.70
C SER A 86 2.58 15.41 -23.89
N ALA A 87 2.35 14.92 -22.67
CA ALA A 87 1.21 15.31 -21.85
C ALA A 87 1.51 16.53 -20.98
N SER A 88 0.53 17.42 -20.84
CA SER A 88 0.58 18.50 -19.83
C SER A 88 -0.24 18.16 -18.58
N LEU A 89 -1.06 17.10 -18.65
CA LEU A 89 -1.85 16.58 -17.54
C LEU A 89 -1.58 15.09 -17.42
N PHE A 90 -1.65 14.55 -16.21
CA PHE A 90 -1.79 13.12 -16.00
C PHE A 90 -3.19 12.79 -15.48
N ARG A 91 -3.57 11.52 -15.62
CA ARG A 91 -4.77 10.94 -15.02
C ARG A 91 -4.37 9.72 -14.21
N LEU A 92 -4.77 9.71 -12.95
CA LEU A 92 -4.67 8.58 -12.03
C LEU A 92 -6.08 8.09 -11.71
N ASP A 93 -6.36 6.81 -11.99
CA ASP A 93 -7.59 6.11 -11.62
C ASP A 93 -7.25 4.96 -10.66
N MET A 94 -7.84 4.98 -9.47
CA MET A 94 -7.83 3.85 -8.53
C MET A 94 -9.22 3.25 -8.46
N THR A 95 -9.37 1.95 -8.70
CA THR A 95 -10.67 1.27 -8.63
C THR A 95 -10.70 0.31 -7.46
N PHE A 96 -11.74 0.39 -6.66
CA PHE A 96 -11.95 -0.45 -5.48
C PHE A 96 -13.19 -1.32 -5.64
N ALA A 97 -13.20 -2.52 -5.05
CA ALA A 97 -14.37 -3.36 -4.93
C ALA A 97 -15.39 -2.74 -3.95
N GLY A 98 -16.66 -2.76 -4.34
CA GLY A 98 -17.78 -2.25 -3.56
C GLY A 98 -17.85 -0.73 -3.45
N LEU A 99 -18.68 -0.27 -2.50
CA LEU A 99 -18.90 1.14 -2.21
C LEU A 99 -17.95 1.62 -1.10
N VAL A 100 -16.81 2.19 -1.49
CA VAL A 100 -15.98 3.02 -0.60
C VAL A 100 -16.40 4.49 -0.69
N ASN A 101 -16.36 5.19 0.44
CA ASN A 101 -16.77 6.59 0.57
C ASN A 101 -15.55 7.51 0.66
N PRO A 102 -15.68 8.79 0.30
CA PRO A 102 -14.67 9.78 0.62
C PRO A 102 -14.36 9.85 2.13
N PRO A 103 -13.11 10.15 2.52
CA PRO A 103 -12.76 10.24 3.92
C PRO A 103 -13.40 11.46 4.60
N GLY A 104 -14.01 11.21 5.75
CA GLY A 104 -14.29 12.25 6.74
C GLY A 104 -13.04 12.65 7.52
N ARG A 105 -13.20 13.53 8.50
CA ARG A 105 -12.08 13.98 9.34
C ARG A 105 -11.81 12.96 10.45
N VAL A 106 -10.58 12.44 10.53
CA VAL A 106 -10.14 11.47 11.56
C VAL A 106 -9.51 12.17 12.77
N PHE A 107 -8.92 13.35 12.58
CA PHE A 107 -8.17 14.07 13.61
C PHE A 107 -8.84 15.37 14.09
N GLY A 108 -8.43 15.89 15.25
CA GLY A 108 -8.83 17.20 15.77
C GLY A 108 -10.03 17.18 16.70
N GLY A 109 -10.63 18.35 16.96
CA GLY A 109 -11.59 18.53 18.07
C GLY A 109 -12.98 17.91 17.88
N SER A 110 -13.29 17.41 16.69
CA SER A 110 -14.58 16.76 16.36
C SER A 110 -14.37 15.83 15.17
N PRO A 111 -13.70 14.68 15.38
CA PRO A 111 -13.51 13.70 14.31
C PRO A 111 -14.87 13.10 13.95
N ASP A 112 -15.11 12.99 12.66
CA ASP A 112 -16.28 12.35 12.06
C ASP A 112 -15.84 11.68 10.75
N PRO A 113 -15.14 10.54 10.83
CA PRO A 113 -14.63 9.85 9.65
C PRO A 113 -15.74 9.33 8.74
N PHE A 114 -16.92 9.07 9.30
CA PHE A 114 -18.06 8.46 8.60
C PHE A 114 -19.08 9.48 8.07
N VAL A 115 -18.72 10.77 8.03
CA VAL A 115 -19.62 11.86 7.63
C VAL A 115 -20.22 11.69 6.22
N PHE A 116 -19.52 10.97 5.33
CA PHE A 116 -19.96 10.71 3.95
C PHE A 116 -20.45 9.28 3.72
N GLY A 117 -20.40 8.40 4.73
CA GLY A 117 -20.84 7.00 4.61
C GLY A 117 -20.06 6.03 5.51
N PRO A 118 -20.47 4.75 5.52
CA PRO A 118 -19.93 3.73 6.44
C PRO A 118 -18.55 3.16 6.05
N SER A 119 -18.09 3.41 4.82
CA SER A 119 -16.88 2.82 4.23
C SER A 119 -15.83 3.88 3.83
N PRO A 120 -15.45 4.84 4.70
CA PRO A 120 -14.51 5.89 4.32
C PRO A 120 -13.14 5.31 3.97
N LEU A 121 -12.63 5.69 2.79
CA LEU A 121 -11.32 5.31 2.28
C LEU A 121 -10.23 6.16 2.92
N LEU A 122 -9.35 5.54 3.70
CA LEU A 122 -8.14 6.14 4.25
C LEU A 122 -6.90 5.48 3.68
N GLY A 123 -5.83 6.24 3.49
CA GLY A 123 -4.56 5.68 3.05
C GLY A 123 -3.75 6.62 2.20
N PHE A 124 -2.77 6.03 1.53
CA PHE A 124 -1.73 6.71 0.77
C PHE A 124 -1.49 5.92 -0.51
N LEU A 125 -1.33 6.65 -1.62
CA LEU A 125 -0.69 6.13 -2.82
C LEU A 125 0.53 7.02 -3.05
N ASP A 126 1.70 6.40 -2.95
CA ASP A 126 3.00 7.03 -3.02
C ASP A 126 3.54 6.86 -4.46
N ILE A 127 4.11 7.93 -5.01
CA ILE A 127 4.56 8.05 -6.41
C ILE A 127 6.03 8.48 -6.40
N ASP A 128 6.88 7.63 -6.94
CA ASP A 128 8.26 7.94 -7.28
C ASP A 128 8.29 8.44 -8.73
N VAL A 129 8.80 9.66 -8.95
CA VAL A 129 8.81 10.27 -10.29
C VAL A 129 10.17 10.29 -10.94
N ASP A 130 11.23 9.89 -10.23
CA ASP A 130 12.61 9.94 -10.71
C ASP A 130 13.30 8.57 -10.78
N ASP A 131 12.64 7.50 -10.32
CA ASP A 131 13.18 6.13 -10.28
C ASP A 131 14.46 6.08 -9.41
N ASP A 132 14.56 6.98 -8.42
CA ASP A 132 15.65 7.04 -7.46
C ASP A 132 15.12 6.79 -6.05
N GLU A 133 15.30 5.55 -5.60
CA GLU A 133 14.99 5.18 -4.23
C GLU A 133 15.70 6.10 -3.22
N GLU A 134 16.85 6.67 -3.55
CA GLU A 134 17.61 7.55 -2.65
C GLU A 134 16.92 8.90 -2.38
N THR A 135 15.86 9.24 -3.12
CA THR A 135 15.04 10.43 -2.88
C THR A 135 13.72 10.10 -2.16
N GLY A 136 12.79 11.06 -2.16
CA GLY A 136 11.45 10.94 -1.59
C GLY A 136 11.33 10.59 -0.11
N GLY A 137 10.09 10.39 0.33
CA GLY A 137 9.76 9.83 1.63
C GLY A 137 9.45 10.81 2.76
N GLU A 138 9.20 10.23 3.93
CA GLU A 138 8.65 10.90 5.10
C GLU A 138 9.55 10.72 6.31
N LEU A 139 9.49 11.66 7.25
CA LEU A 139 10.31 11.60 8.45
C LEU A 139 9.45 11.44 9.71
N GLY A 140 9.95 10.66 10.67
CA GLY A 140 9.33 10.46 11.97
C GLY A 140 7.95 9.83 11.87
N SER A 141 6.97 10.36 12.61
CA SER A 141 5.63 9.75 12.71
C SER A 141 4.85 9.67 11.41
N ASP A 142 5.18 10.52 10.43
CA ASP A 142 4.50 10.52 9.13
C ASP A 142 4.91 9.27 8.32
N ALA A 143 6.18 8.85 8.43
CA ALA A 143 6.71 7.63 7.80
C ALA A 143 6.07 6.35 8.33
N GLU A 144 5.76 6.30 9.64
CA GLU A 144 5.14 5.11 10.27
C GLU A 144 3.78 4.73 9.65
N THR A 145 3.15 5.66 8.90
CA THR A 145 1.85 5.45 8.26
C THR A 145 1.93 5.11 6.77
N ARG A 146 3.15 5.08 6.20
CA ARG A 146 3.40 4.83 4.78
C ARG A 146 3.55 3.34 4.48
N TYR A 147 3.63 3.04 3.19
CA TYR A 147 3.70 1.69 2.64
C TYR A 147 4.85 0.85 3.25
N LEU A 148 6.10 1.32 3.19
CA LEU A 148 7.27 0.58 3.68
C LEU A 148 7.24 0.27 5.19
N ALA A 149 6.55 1.10 5.98
CA ALA A 149 6.37 0.86 7.42
C ALA A 149 5.32 -0.22 7.73
N ASN A 150 4.47 -0.58 6.77
CA ASN A 150 3.27 -1.39 7.02
C ASN A 150 3.10 -2.59 6.10
N ILE A 151 3.81 -2.66 4.97
CA ILE A 151 3.61 -3.74 3.99
C ILE A 151 3.88 -5.13 4.56
N ALA A 152 4.85 -5.26 5.46
CA ALA A 152 5.14 -6.53 6.14
C ALA A 152 3.95 -7.09 6.93
N ARG A 153 2.98 -6.25 7.35
CA ARG A 153 1.73 -6.72 8.00
C ARG A 153 0.90 -7.61 7.07
N PHE A 154 1.14 -7.55 5.77
CA PHE A 154 0.45 -8.34 4.76
C PHE A 154 1.22 -9.61 4.39
N GLY A 155 2.34 -9.90 5.06
CA GLY A 155 3.21 -11.02 4.66
C GLY A 155 3.86 -10.78 3.30
N ARG A 156 4.19 -9.53 2.99
CA ARG A 156 4.68 -9.06 1.69
C ARG A 156 5.90 -8.16 1.89
N VAL A 157 6.78 -8.16 0.89
CA VAL A 157 7.83 -7.14 0.67
C VAL A 157 7.67 -6.63 -0.78
N PRO A 158 8.00 -5.36 -1.08
CA PRO A 158 8.07 -4.90 -2.44
C PRO A 158 9.26 -5.56 -3.14
N GLU A 159 9.13 -5.78 -4.44
CA GLU A 159 10.19 -6.16 -5.34
C GLU A 159 11.06 -4.94 -5.69
N GLY A 160 12.30 -5.16 -6.12
CA GLY A 160 13.17 -4.10 -6.61
C GLY A 160 14.02 -3.43 -5.53
N ASP A 161 14.37 -2.17 -5.75
CA ASP A 161 15.46 -1.52 -5.00
C ASP A 161 15.02 -1.15 -3.56
N ILE A 162 13.74 -0.86 -3.34
CA ILE A 162 13.19 -0.51 -2.02
C ILE A 162 12.92 -1.71 -1.07
N GLU A 163 13.22 -2.95 -1.48
CA GLU A 163 12.96 -4.18 -0.69
C GLU A 163 13.66 -4.15 0.68
N GLU A 164 14.93 -3.73 0.71
CA GLU A 164 15.75 -3.74 1.92
C GLU A 164 15.34 -2.70 2.97
N ARG A 165 14.39 -1.82 2.62
CA ARG A 165 13.93 -0.70 3.43
C ARG A 165 12.61 -0.98 4.15
N VAL A 166 12.00 -2.14 3.92
CA VAL A 166 10.77 -2.53 4.62
C VAL A 166 11.02 -2.71 6.11
N ALA A 167 10.19 -2.07 6.94
CA ALA A 167 10.08 -2.44 8.35
C ALA A 167 9.43 -3.83 8.45
N ARG A 168 10.20 -4.85 8.82
CA ARG A 168 9.75 -6.26 8.90
C ARG A 168 9.08 -6.56 10.25
N SER A 169 9.25 -5.68 11.23
CA SER A 169 8.65 -5.74 12.54
C SER A 169 8.48 -4.35 13.15
N ARG A 170 7.78 -4.24 14.28
CA ARG A 170 7.67 -2.94 14.98
C ARG A 170 9.00 -2.44 15.56
N ASP A 171 9.95 -3.33 15.84
CA ASP A 171 11.26 -2.94 16.36
C ASP A 171 12.09 -2.17 15.31
N ASP A 172 11.78 -2.34 14.03
CA ASP A 172 12.40 -1.60 12.92
C ASP A 172 11.88 -0.16 12.82
N ILE A 173 10.72 0.14 13.42
CA ILE A 173 10.14 1.49 13.44
C ILE A 173 10.66 2.27 14.65
N ASP A 174 11.92 2.70 14.56
CA ASP A 174 12.67 3.39 15.63
C ASP A 174 12.69 4.92 15.50
N ASN A 175 12.22 5.46 14.36
CA ASN A 175 12.28 6.88 13.98
C ASN A 175 13.73 7.43 13.88
N ASP A 176 14.72 6.57 13.66
CA ASP A 176 16.10 6.94 13.36
C ASP A 176 16.42 6.61 11.89
N PHE A 177 16.31 7.65 11.06
CA PHE A 177 16.57 7.60 9.61
C PHE A 177 17.89 6.92 9.19
N TYR A 178 18.88 6.82 10.09
CA TYR A 178 20.19 6.24 9.80
C TYR A 178 20.33 4.78 10.24
N THR A 179 19.28 4.17 10.77
CA THR A 179 19.23 2.75 11.13
C THR A 179 18.54 1.97 10.03
N GLU A 180 19.10 0.81 9.65
CA GLU A 180 18.40 -0.11 8.76
C GLU A 180 17.29 -0.86 9.52
N PRO A 181 16.15 -1.13 8.87
CA PRO A 181 15.78 -0.71 7.51
C PRO A 181 15.35 0.77 7.46
N GLN A 182 15.74 1.49 6.41
CA GLN A 182 15.44 2.92 6.26
C GLN A 182 14.05 3.16 5.66
N TYR A 183 13.00 2.68 6.33
CA TYR A 183 11.61 2.75 5.83
C TYR A 183 11.10 4.19 5.61
N GLU A 184 11.75 5.19 6.22
CA GLU A 184 11.50 6.60 5.98
C GLU A 184 11.80 7.04 4.53
N ARG A 185 12.72 6.34 3.86
CA ARG A 185 13.21 6.66 2.53
C ARG A 185 12.53 5.77 1.51
N THR A 186 11.48 6.28 0.89
CA THR A 186 10.59 5.47 0.06
C THR A 186 10.81 5.64 -1.44
N GLY A 187 11.70 6.55 -1.89
CA GLY A 187 11.76 7.02 -3.29
C GLY A 187 10.60 7.96 -3.65
N ALA A 188 9.42 7.73 -3.07
CA ALA A 188 8.23 8.53 -3.39
C ALA A 188 8.38 10.05 -3.16
N ASP A 189 8.26 10.83 -4.22
CA ASP A 189 8.25 12.30 -4.24
C ASP A 189 6.89 12.92 -3.99
N PHE A 190 5.83 12.21 -4.38
CA PHE A 190 4.46 12.67 -4.28
C PHE A 190 3.56 11.60 -3.68
N SER A 191 2.47 12.04 -3.06
CA SER A 191 1.45 11.14 -2.57
C SER A 191 0.05 11.66 -2.82
N LEU A 192 -0.86 10.75 -3.17
CA LEU A 192 -2.28 10.93 -2.97
C LEU A 192 -2.63 10.52 -1.54
N VAL A 193 -3.05 11.49 -0.74
CA VAL A 193 -3.24 11.37 0.71
C VAL A 193 -4.71 11.47 1.08
N LEU A 194 -5.25 10.33 1.50
CA LEU A 194 -6.63 10.19 1.98
C LEU A 194 -6.67 10.01 3.51
N CYS A 195 -5.71 10.56 4.26
CA CYS A 195 -5.56 10.37 5.72
C CYS A 195 -6.71 10.91 6.60
N GLY A 196 -7.72 11.59 6.05
CA GLY A 196 -8.76 12.26 6.83
C GLY A 196 -8.20 13.41 7.70
N CYS A 197 -7.04 13.97 7.34
CA CYS A 197 -6.39 15.06 8.07
C CYS A 197 -7.17 16.38 7.96
N SER A 198 -7.92 16.57 6.88
CA SER A 198 -8.82 17.69 6.67
C SER A 198 -10.19 17.20 6.17
N LEU A 199 -11.23 18.02 6.39
CA LEU A 199 -12.56 17.69 5.86
C LEU A 199 -12.63 18.23 4.43
N PRO A 200 -12.85 17.39 3.41
CA PRO A 200 -12.96 17.88 2.05
C PRO A 200 -14.19 18.76 1.86
N THR A 201 -14.07 19.70 0.93
CA THR A 201 -15.18 20.54 0.48
C THR A 201 -15.86 19.88 -0.70
N ILE A 202 -17.18 19.70 -0.63
CA ILE A 202 -17.97 19.21 -1.75
C ILE A 202 -18.05 20.28 -2.83
N VAL A 203 -17.51 19.98 -4.02
CA VAL A 203 -17.59 20.85 -5.22
C VAL A 203 -18.82 20.48 -6.05
N SER A 204 -19.06 19.17 -6.24
CA SER A 204 -20.21 18.66 -6.98
C SER A 204 -20.72 17.35 -6.38
N GLN A 205 -22.04 17.16 -6.39
CA GLN A 205 -22.72 15.91 -6.05
C GLN A 205 -23.84 15.65 -7.05
N ASP A 206 -23.78 14.49 -7.69
CA ASP A 206 -24.91 13.93 -8.41
C ASP A 206 -25.77 13.08 -7.46
N GLY A 207 -26.87 12.50 -7.98
CA GLY A 207 -27.72 11.61 -7.20
C GLY A 207 -28.73 12.33 -6.29
N ASN A 208 -28.82 11.92 -5.03
CA ASN A 208 -29.88 12.33 -4.10
C ASN A 208 -29.56 13.64 -3.33
N GLN A 209 -28.28 14.05 -3.33
CA GLN A 209 -27.74 15.26 -2.67
C GLN A 209 -28.02 15.34 -1.16
N ASP A 210 -28.03 14.21 -0.45
CA ASP A 210 -28.23 14.18 1.01
C ASP A 210 -26.92 14.26 1.82
N SER A 211 -25.79 14.45 1.13
CA SER A 211 -24.44 14.45 1.70
C SER A 211 -23.94 13.10 2.21
N LEU A 212 -24.54 11.98 1.76
CA LEU A 212 -23.99 10.63 1.87
C LEU A 212 -23.65 10.12 0.47
N PHE A 213 -22.45 9.56 0.29
CA PHE A 213 -22.03 9.03 -1.00
C PHE A 213 -22.65 7.65 -1.21
N ASP A 214 -23.68 7.58 -2.05
CA ASP A 214 -24.45 6.37 -2.32
C ASP A 214 -24.00 5.66 -3.61
N ALA A 215 -24.44 4.40 -3.76
CA ALA A 215 -24.21 3.64 -4.97
C ALA A 215 -24.83 4.30 -6.21
N GLY A 216 -24.04 4.47 -7.28
CA GLY A 216 -24.45 5.12 -8.53
C GLY A 216 -24.19 6.61 -8.56
N GLU A 217 -23.64 7.19 -7.50
CA GLU A 217 -23.33 8.61 -7.44
C GLU A 217 -21.92 8.92 -7.96
N THR A 218 -21.75 10.17 -8.41
CA THR A 218 -20.45 10.74 -8.75
C THR A 218 -20.30 12.08 -8.06
N TRP A 219 -19.23 12.22 -7.30
CA TRP A 219 -18.93 13.38 -6.49
C TRP A 219 -17.58 13.96 -6.88
N ILE A 220 -17.45 15.28 -6.79
CA ILE A 220 -16.16 15.97 -6.91
C ILE A 220 -15.92 16.67 -5.58
N LEU A 221 -14.77 16.38 -4.99
CA LEU A 221 -14.35 16.89 -3.69
C LEU A 221 -13.06 17.67 -3.84
N GLN A 222 -12.94 18.76 -3.09
CA GLN A 222 -11.75 19.58 -3.02
C GLN A 222 -11.09 19.50 -1.65
N ALA A 223 -9.84 19.10 -1.62
CA ALA A 223 -8.98 19.15 -0.44
C ALA A 223 -7.51 19.13 -0.87
N ARG A 224 -6.61 19.10 0.12
CA ARG A 224 -5.18 18.87 -0.06
C ARG A 224 -4.94 17.36 -0.14
N PHE A 225 -5.42 16.76 -1.23
CA PHE A 225 -5.32 15.32 -1.45
C PHE A 225 -4.01 14.94 -2.12
N PHE A 226 -3.34 15.85 -2.81
CA PHE A 226 -2.10 15.56 -3.52
C PHE A 226 -1.00 16.45 -2.96
N GLU A 227 0.03 15.84 -2.39
CA GLU A 227 1.14 16.53 -1.74
C GLU A 227 2.47 15.99 -2.24
N ARG A 228 3.49 16.85 -2.19
CA ARG A 228 4.88 16.42 -2.28
C ARG A 228 5.32 15.91 -0.91
N SER A 229 6.14 14.88 -0.89
CA SER A 229 6.74 14.27 0.29
C SER A 229 7.28 15.31 1.26
N ARG A 230 6.91 15.16 2.54
CA ARG A 230 7.18 16.19 3.55
C ARG A 230 8.61 16.12 4.07
N GLY A 231 9.36 15.06 3.76
CA GLY A 231 10.81 14.99 3.93
C GLY A 231 11.55 16.17 3.30
N TYR A 232 10.99 16.77 2.25
CA TYR A 232 11.54 17.94 1.53
C TYR A 232 11.28 19.29 2.18
N LEU A 233 10.59 19.34 3.33
CA LEU A 233 10.18 20.58 3.97
C LEU A 233 11.35 21.55 4.21
N ASP A 234 12.51 21.04 4.61
CA ASP A 234 13.68 21.85 4.97
C ASP A 234 14.40 22.46 3.74
N ALA A 235 14.26 21.84 2.57
CA ALA A 235 14.81 22.31 1.30
C ALA A 235 13.88 23.31 0.57
N SER A 236 12.61 23.34 0.98
CA SER A 236 11.52 23.98 0.26
C SER A 236 11.39 25.48 0.51
N ALA A 237 11.14 26.24 -0.55
CA ALA A 237 10.78 27.65 -0.50
C ALA A 237 9.28 27.90 -0.84
N VAL A 238 8.51 26.84 -1.06
CA VAL A 238 7.08 26.90 -1.41
C VAL A 238 6.24 27.61 -0.33
N PHE A 239 5.22 28.33 -0.78
CA PHE A 239 4.22 28.96 0.07
C PHE A 239 2.80 28.82 -0.50
N GLY A 240 1.78 29.14 0.32
CA GLY A 240 0.37 28.94 -0.03
C GLY A 240 -0.17 27.56 0.39
N GLY A 241 0.73 26.65 0.78
CA GLY A 241 0.42 25.34 1.34
C GLY A 241 -0.27 25.39 2.71
N SER A 242 -0.49 24.22 3.33
CA SER A 242 -1.01 24.15 4.70
C SER A 242 -0.01 24.69 5.74
N ALA A 243 1.29 24.60 5.43
CA ALA A 243 2.38 25.22 6.18
C ALA A 243 3.46 25.75 5.21
N PRO A 244 4.35 26.66 5.67
CA PRO A 244 5.50 27.07 4.87
C PRO A 244 6.35 25.86 4.47
N GLY A 245 6.75 25.78 3.20
CA GLY A 245 7.55 24.69 2.64
C GLY A 245 6.75 23.44 2.24
N LEU A 246 5.48 23.31 2.64
CA LEU A 246 4.64 22.19 2.19
C LEU A 246 4.03 22.50 0.82
N TYR A 247 4.28 21.62 -0.13
CA TYR A 247 3.64 21.62 -1.44
C TYR A 247 2.43 20.68 -1.38
N ASP A 248 1.25 21.24 -1.10
CA ASP A 248 0.02 20.46 -0.88
C ASP A 248 -1.23 21.20 -1.43
N PRO A 249 -1.28 21.57 -2.72
CA PRO A 249 -2.35 22.38 -3.30
C PRO A 249 -3.74 21.81 -3.05
N ASN A 250 -4.77 22.66 -3.08
CA ASN A 250 -6.14 22.16 -3.09
C ASN A 250 -6.48 21.64 -4.49
N ILE A 251 -6.74 20.35 -4.62
CA ILE A 251 -7.07 19.70 -5.87
C ILE A 251 -8.48 19.13 -5.85
N ASN A 252 -9.07 18.91 -7.03
CA ASN A 252 -10.37 18.28 -7.17
C ASN A 252 -10.20 16.78 -7.46
N VAL A 253 -10.74 15.92 -6.60
CA VAL A 253 -10.75 14.46 -6.76
C VAL A 253 -12.17 13.99 -7.01
N ARG A 254 -12.36 13.12 -8.00
CA ARG A 254 -13.67 12.56 -8.33
C ARG A 254 -13.83 11.17 -7.72
N PHE A 255 -14.92 10.95 -7.00
CA PHE A 255 -15.36 9.62 -6.55
C PHE A 255 -16.57 9.23 -7.39
N SER A 256 -16.57 8.04 -8.00
CA SER A 256 -17.68 7.54 -8.82
C SER A 256 -17.93 6.07 -8.52
N HIS A 257 -19.17 5.71 -8.18
CA HIS A 257 -19.53 4.31 -7.94
C HIS A 257 -20.43 3.76 -9.05
N ASP A 258 -20.02 2.67 -9.69
CA ASP A 258 -20.82 1.97 -10.69
C ASP A 258 -21.59 0.78 -10.07
N ILE A 259 -22.91 0.87 -10.09
CA ILE A 259 -23.82 -0.16 -9.57
C ILE A 259 -23.71 -1.49 -10.33
N GLN A 260 -23.32 -1.47 -11.61
CA GLN A 260 -23.29 -2.68 -12.44
C GLN A 260 -22.09 -3.57 -12.11
N THR A 261 -20.94 -2.96 -11.86
CA THR A 261 -19.71 -3.64 -11.47
C THR A 261 -19.56 -3.74 -9.95
N ASP A 262 -20.34 -2.94 -9.20
CA ASP A 262 -20.19 -2.76 -7.75
C ASP A 262 -18.76 -2.34 -7.42
N THR A 263 -18.28 -1.27 -8.06
CA THR A 263 -16.93 -0.73 -7.86
C THR A 263 -16.97 0.79 -7.71
N THR A 264 -16.10 1.32 -6.86
CA THR A 264 -15.87 2.76 -6.76
C THR A 264 -14.53 3.12 -7.40
N THR A 265 -14.52 4.07 -8.31
CA THR A 265 -13.30 4.65 -8.89
C THR A 265 -13.04 6.03 -8.29
N VAL A 266 -11.81 6.23 -7.82
CA VAL A 266 -11.25 7.52 -7.40
C VAL A 266 -10.34 8.03 -8.51
N THR A 267 -10.70 9.17 -9.12
CA THR A 267 -9.95 9.77 -10.23
C THR A 267 -9.30 11.08 -9.79
N VAL A 268 -8.00 11.21 -10.08
CA VAL A 268 -7.24 12.46 -10.06
C VAL A 268 -6.87 12.82 -11.49
N VAL A 269 -7.06 14.09 -11.85
CA VAL A 269 -6.47 14.69 -13.05
C VAL A 269 -5.72 15.93 -12.60
N TRP A 270 -4.42 15.95 -12.84
CA TRP A 270 -3.54 17.01 -12.34
C TRP A 270 -2.49 17.42 -13.35
N ALA A 271 -1.87 18.58 -13.10
CA ALA A 271 -0.96 19.23 -14.03
C ALA A 271 0.48 18.73 -13.87
N LEU A 272 1.07 18.26 -14.97
CA LEU A 272 2.49 17.96 -15.08
C LEU A 272 3.29 19.27 -15.16
N ASP A 273 2.83 20.19 -16.02
CA ASP A 273 3.49 21.47 -16.30
C ASP A 273 2.57 22.68 -16.03
N MET A 274 3.11 23.89 -16.20
CA MET A 274 2.33 25.13 -16.04
C MET A 274 1.26 25.32 -17.13
N ALA A 275 1.43 24.73 -18.31
CA ALA A 275 0.42 24.78 -19.36
C ALA A 275 -0.83 23.95 -18.97
N GLY A 276 -0.64 22.78 -18.37
CA GLY A 276 -1.67 21.95 -17.77
C GLY A 276 -2.36 22.65 -16.61
N ALA A 277 -1.59 23.28 -15.72
CA ALA A 277 -2.15 24.07 -14.61
C ALA A 277 -3.03 25.22 -15.14
N ALA A 278 -2.61 25.88 -16.23
CA ALA A 278 -3.38 26.91 -16.91
C ALA A 278 -4.68 26.38 -17.53
N GLN A 279 -4.62 25.19 -18.14
CA GLN A 279 -5.78 24.49 -18.71
C GLN A 279 -6.83 24.17 -17.63
N LEU A 280 -6.41 23.59 -16.51
CA LEU A 280 -7.29 23.27 -15.38
C LEU A 280 -7.90 24.53 -14.77
N ALA A 281 -7.13 25.61 -14.63
CA ALA A 281 -7.60 26.88 -14.10
C ALA A 281 -8.51 27.67 -15.07
N GLY A 282 -8.49 27.34 -16.36
CA GLY A 282 -9.13 28.15 -17.41
C GLY A 282 -8.56 29.57 -17.50
N GLN A 283 -7.26 29.73 -17.20
CA GLN A 283 -6.53 31.00 -17.18
C GLN A 283 -5.32 30.95 -18.11
N PRO A 284 -4.71 32.10 -18.46
CA PRO A 284 -3.39 32.10 -19.09
C PRO A 284 -2.33 31.47 -18.19
N GLU A 285 -1.33 30.84 -18.82
CA GLU A 285 -0.16 30.27 -18.15
C GLU A 285 0.59 31.29 -17.29
N GLN A 286 0.89 30.90 -16.05
CA GLN A 286 1.69 31.64 -15.09
C GLN A 286 3.11 31.08 -15.07
N PRO A 287 4.13 31.90 -14.76
CA PRO A 287 5.46 31.38 -14.49
C PRO A 287 5.46 30.58 -13.18
N ILE A 288 6.41 29.65 -13.04
CA ILE A 288 6.77 29.03 -11.75
C ILE A 288 7.07 30.14 -10.73
N ASP A 289 6.29 30.20 -9.66
CA ASP A 289 6.40 31.25 -8.62
C ASP A 289 6.35 30.74 -7.18
N LEU A 290 6.30 29.41 -7.01
CA LEU A 290 6.32 28.64 -5.77
C LEU A 290 5.08 28.85 -4.89
N ASN A 291 3.99 29.36 -5.46
CA ASN A 291 2.76 29.65 -4.75
C ASN A 291 1.67 28.61 -5.01
N VAL A 292 1.60 27.54 -4.23
CA VAL A 292 0.60 26.47 -4.46
C VAL A 292 -0.87 26.87 -4.26
N ALA A 293 -1.14 28.15 -3.95
CA ALA A 293 -2.49 28.70 -3.90
C ALA A 293 -2.98 29.28 -5.26
N ASN A 294 -2.17 29.27 -6.33
CA ASN A 294 -2.56 29.66 -7.68
C ASN A 294 -2.51 28.45 -8.67
N GLN A 295 -1.84 28.59 -9.83
CA GLN A 295 -1.57 27.47 -10.72
C GLN A 295 -0.41 26.68 -10.14
N ALA A 296 -0.62 25.40 -9.87
CA ALA A 296 0.37 24.50 -9.30
C ALA A 296 0.51 23.26 -10.20
N SER A 297 1.73 22.74 -10.35
CA SER A 297 2.09 21.59 -11.20
C SER A 297 3.26 20.79 -10.64
N ILE A 298 3.46 19.55 -11.12
CA ILE A 298 4.62 18.71 -10.76
C ILE A 298 5.93 19.44 -11.04
N VAL A 299 6.10 20.04 -12.23
CA VAL A 299 7.33 20.77 -12.58
C VAL A 299 7.66 21.91 -11.61
N GLU A 300 6.64 22.60 -11.05
CA GLU A 300 6.86 23.63 -10.03
C GLU A 300 7.33 23.02 -8.70
N ALA A 301 6.77 21.88 -8.30
CA ALA A 301 7.16 21.17 -7.09
C ALA A 301 8.61 20.65 -7.18
N LEU A 302 8.99 20.12 -8.34
CA LEU A 302 10.34 19.63 -8.63
C LEU A 302 11.35 20.77 -8.74
N ALA A 303 11.00 21.86 -9.43
CA ALA A 303 11.84 23.04 -9.53
C ALA A 303 12.22 23.64 -8.16
N ASP A 304 11.31 23.55 -7.17
CA ASP A 304 11.56 23.96 -5.79
C ASP A 304 12.61 23.07 -5.10
N ILE A 305 12.48 21.74 -5.15
CA ILE A 305 13.44 20.83 -4.49
C ILE A 305 14.80 20.85 -5.19
N ILE A 306 14.84 20.87 -6.52
CA ILE A 306 16.08 21.03 -7.30
C ILE A 306 16.77 22.33 -6.93
N GLN A 307 16.02 23.44 -6.79
CA GLN A 307 16.60 24.70 -6.32
C GLN A 307 17.14 24.58 -4.89
N GLY A 308 16.42 23.90 -3.99
CA GLY A 308 16.83 23.60 -2.62
C GLY A 308 18.16 22.83 -2.58
N ALA A 309 18.25 21.73 -3.34
CA ALA A 309 19.43 20.89 -3.51
C ALA A 309 20.64 21.72 -4.00
N ASN A 310 20.47 22.46 -5.10
CA ASN A 310 21.50 23.29 -5.71
C ASN A 310 22.03 24.42 -4.80
N ILE A 311 21.18 24.99 -3.93
CA ILE A 311 21.62 25.98 -2.96
C ILE A 311 22.42 25.31 -1.83
N GLY A 312 21.96 24.13 -1.41
CA GLY A 312 22.51 23.37 -0.30
C GLY A 312 22.55 24.14 1.02
N GLY A 313 23.48 23.78 1.89
CA GLY A 313 23.72 24.50 3.14
C GLY A 313 22.86 24.09 4.34
N PHE A 314 22.14 22.97 4.22
CA PHE A 314 21.55 22.22 5.32
C PHE A 314 22.14 20.80 5.37
N SER A 315 21.75 19.99 6.36
CA SER A 315 22.32 18.66 6.62
C SER A 315 21.34 17.82 7.43
N GLY A 316 21.51 16.49 7.43
CA GLY A 316 20.65 15.57 8.16
C GLY A 316 19.66 14.89 7.20
N PRO A 317 18.65 14.17 7.73
CA PRO A 317 17.76 13.35 6.91
C PRO A 317 17.13 14.09 5.74
N GLY A 318 16.63 15.32 5.95
CA GLY A 318 16.05 16.10 4.85
C GLY A 318 17.04 16.49 3.74
N TRP A 319 18.35 16.56 4.01
CA TRP A 319 19.37 16.75 2.98
C TRP A 319 19.59 15.44 2.22
N ASP A 320 19.69 14.32 2.94
CA ASP A 320 19.93 13.01 2.35
C ASP A 320 18.78 12.59 1.41
N LEU A 321 17.55 13.06 1.65
CA LEU A 321 16.41 12.85 0.74
C LEU A 321 16.46 13.74 -0.53
N VAL A 322 17.17 14.88 -0.48
CA VAL A 322 17.12 15.93 -1.52
C VAL A 322 18.41 15.99 -2.35
N GLU A 323 19.52 15.43 -1.87
CA GLU A 323 20.82 15.69 -2.47
C GLU A 323 20.98 15.17 -3.90
N GLU A 324 20.30 14.06 -4.25
CA GLU A 324 20.34 13.50 -5.61
C GLU A 324 19.54 14.35 -6.63
N TRP A 325 18.67 15.26 -6.18
CA TRP A 325 18.07 16.29 -7.04
C TRP A 325 19.05 17.42 -7.44
N GLU A 326 20.32 17.39 -7.00
CA GLU A 326 21.33 18.41 -7.34
C GLU A 326 21.72 18.36 -8.82
N GLY A 327 21.15 19.28 -9.59
CA GLY A 327 21.54 19.50 -10.99
C GLY A 327 20.67 18.78 -12.01
N GLU A 328 19.65 18.07 -11.53
CA GLU A 328 18.60 17.46 -12.34
C GLU A 328 17.73 18.51 -13.06
N ASP A 329 17.04 18.06 -14.10
CA ASP A 329 16.05 18.85 -14.84
C ASP A 329 14.64 18.33 -14.52
N ALA A 330 13.77 19.19 -14.01
CA ALA A 330 12.42 18.81 -13.61
C ALA A 330 11.59 18.22 -14.76
N GLU A 331 11.91 18.58 -16.01
CA GLU A 331 11.21 18.08 -17.20
C GLU A 331 11.51 16.59 -17.49
N ASP A 332 12.64 16.07 -17.02
CA ASP A 332 13.03 14.67 -17.23
C ASP A 332 12.19 13.70 -16.37
N SER A 333 11.50 14.20 -15.33
CA SER A 333 10.65 13.41 -14.42
C SER A 333 9.14 13.62 -14.67
N LEU A 334 8.73 14.20 -15.81
CA LEU A 334 7.33 14.51 -16.10
C LEU A 334 6.58 13.43 -16.88
N ASP A 335 7.22 12.32 -17.25
CA ASP A 335 6.53 11.23 -17.94
C ASP A 335 5.85 10.29 -16.93
N PRO A 336 4.51 10.33 -16.79
CA PRO A 336 3.79 9.47 -15.85
C PRO A 336 3.84 7.97 -16.20
N THR A 337 4.37 7.59 -17.35
CA THR A 337 4.56 6.19 -17.76
C THR A 337 5.85 5.58 -17.22
N GLU A 338 6.76 6.41 -16.70
CA GLU A 338 8.03 6.01 -16.07
C GLU A 338 7.95 6.00 -14.54
N TRP A 339 6.87 6.53 -13.94
CA TRP A 339 6.72 6.60 -12.49
C TRP A 339 6.41 5.25 -11.85
N GLU A 340 6.97 5.03 -10.66
CA GLU A 340 6.63 3.88 -9.82
C GLU A 340 5.54 4.25 -8.80
N ILE A 341 4.70 3.27 -8.45
CA ILE A 341 3.58 3.48 -7.54
C ILE A 341 3.55 2.38 -6.49
N THR A 342 3.42 2.79 -5.23
CA THR A 342 3.00 1.91 -4.14
C THR A 342 1.75 2.47 -3.49
N ALA A 343 0.94 1.63 -2.86
CA ALA A 343 -0.25 2.06 -2.16
C ALA A 343 -0.56 1.23 -0.92
N LEU A 344 -1.15 1.90 0.07
CA LEU A 344 -1.62 1.31 1.31
C LEU A 344 -2.96 1.95 1.64
N PHE A 345 -4.04 1.18 1.59
CA PHE A 345 -5.38 1.65 1.87
C PHE A 345 -6.05 0.85 2.99
N GLY A 346 -7.02 1.51 3.61
CA GLY A 346 -7.65 1.06 4.82
C GLY A 346 -8.83 1.92 5.21
N MET A 347 -9.30 1.73 6.43
CA MET A 347 -10.49 2.41 6.95
C MET A 347 -10.31 2.80 8.42
N PRO A 348 -11.04 3.78 8.93
CA PRO A 348 -10.94 4.20 10.31
C PRO A 348 -11.62 3.20 11.24
N TYR A 349 -11.18 3.20 12.49
CA TYR A 349 -11.96 2.61 13.57
C TYR A 349 -13.29 3.33 13.79
N LEU A 350 -14.29 2.60 14.26
CA LEU A 350 -15.62 3.11 14.59
C LEU A 350 -15.57 4.09 15.77
N ASP A 351 -14.86 3.69 16.82
CA ASP A 351 -14.53 4.52 17.97
C ASP A 351 -13.02 4.77 17.95
N PRO A 352 -12.54 5.98 18.30
CA PRO A 352 -11.10 6.23 18.40
C PRO A 352 -10.48 5.21 19.37
N ALA A 353 -9.78 4.22 18.82
CA ALA A 353 -8.99 3.27 19.56
C ALA A 353 -7.62 3.89 19.87
N GLU A 354 -6.66 3.08 20.33
CA GLU A 354 -5.27 3.52 20.44
C GLU A 354 -4.59 3.67 19.05
N GLY A 355 -5.26 3.21 17.98
CA GLY A 355 -4.95 3.50 16.57
C GLY A 355 -6.06 4.30 15.87
N PHE A 356 -5.75 4.85 14.69
CA PHE A 356 -6.70 5.66 13.91
C PHE A 356 -7.34 4.91 12.73
N SER A 357 -6.61 3.96 12.15
CA SER A 357 -7.01 3.20 10.98
C SER A 357 -6.62 1.73 11.11
N VAL A 358 -7.35 0.88 10.41
CA VAL A 358 -6.90 -0.45 10.02
C VAL A 358 -6.46 -0.37 8.57
N TRP A 359 -5.43 -1.14 8.20
CA TRP A 359 -5.10 -1.37 6.81
C TRP A 359 -5.90 -2.55 6.29
N THR A 360 -6.29 -2.50 5.03
CA THR A 360 -7.09 -3.56 4.40
C THR A 360 -6.43 -4.12 3.17
N ASP A 361 -5.65 -3.30 2.47
CA ASP A 361 -5.08 -3.71 1.21
C ASP A 361 -3.86 -2.87 0.79
N THR A 362 -3.08 -3.43 -0.12
CA THR A 362 -1.81 -2.87 -0.62
C THR A 362 -1.73 -2.96 -2.13
N ALA A 363 -0.92 -2.09 -2.74
CA ALA A 363 -0.59 -2.20 -4.15
C ALA A 363 0.87 -1.85 -4.38
N GLY A 364 1.49 -2.57 -5.31
CA GLY A 364 2.89 -2.47 -5.66
C GLY A 364 3.32 -3.73 -6.41
N ASP A 365 4.55 -3.77 -6.90
CA ASP A 365 5.15 -5.02 -7.35
C ASP A 365 5.56 -5.80 -6.08
N GLU A 366 4.69 -6.72 -5.65
CA GLU A 366 4.80 -7.45 -4.40
C GLU A 366 4.20 -8.86 -4.52
N THR A 367 4.79 -9.84 -3.85
CA THR A 367 4.30 -11.22 -3.85
C THR A 367 3.95 -11.66 -2.43
N PHE A 368 2.71 -12.09 -2.20
CA PHE A 368 2.28 -12.63 -0.90
C PHE A 368 3.11 -13.87 -0.52
N GLY A 369 3.73 -13.82 0.65
CA GLY A 369 4.54 -14.91 1.19
C GLY A 369 5.99 -14.90 0.72
N ASP A 370 6.38 -13.99 -0.17
CA ASP A 370 7.78 -13.74 -0.48
C ASP A 370 8.37 -12.85 0.63
N PHE A 371 9.37 -13.38 1.34
CA PHE A 371 10.00 -12.69 2.47
C PHE A 371 11.44 -12.26 2.18
N ASP A 372 12.01 -12.66 1.05
CA ASP A 372 13.39 -12.37 0.66
C ASP A 372 13.51 -11.63 -0.67
N GLY A 373 12.37 -11.20 -1.24
CA GLY A 373 12.27 -10.31 -2.39
C GLY A 373 12.68 -10.96 -3.71
N ASP A 374 12.78 -12.30 -3.74
CA ASP A 374 13.24 -13.02 -4.93
C ASP A 374 12.12 -13.27 -5.96
N THR A 375 10.91 -12.77 -5.69
CA THR A 375 9.66 -12.88 -6.45
C THR A 375 9.00 -14.26 -6.43
N LEU A 376 9.52 -15.20 -5.62
CA LEU A 376 9.07 -16.59 -5.59
C LEU A 376 8.71 -17.03 -4.18
N VAL A 377 7.54 -17.68 -4.06
CA VAL A 377 7.20 -18.41 -2.84
C VAL A 377 7.65 -19.86 -2.98
N THR A 378 8.66 -20.22 -2.21
CA THR A 378 9.40 -21.49 -2.27
C THR A 378 9.53 -22.14 -0.88
N PRO A 379 10.12 -23.34 -0.76
CA PRO A 379 10.44 -23.92 0.54
C PRO A 379 11.38 -23.08 1.42
N LEU A 380 12.03 -22.05 0.88
CA LEU A 380 12.87 -21.13 1.65
C LEU A 380 12.03 -20.27 2.61
N GLU A 381 10.88 -19.79 2.16
CA GLU A 381 9.98 -18.89 2.91
C GLU A 381 9.45 -19.60 4.16
N GLU A 382 9.14 -20.89 4.02
CA GLU A 382 8.84 -21.79 5.13
C GLU A 382 9.97 -21.92 6.16
N ASP A 383 11.20 -21.98 5.69
CA ASP A 383 12.36 -22.05 6.57
C ASP A 383 12.61 -20.71 7.27
N LEU A 384 12.31 -19.58 6.63
CA LEU A 384 12.35 -18.26 7.25
C LEU A 384 11.33 -18.14 8.40
N ILE A 385 10.07 -18.55 8.20
CA ILE A 385 9.06 -18.60 9.29
C ILE A 385 9.55 -19.50 10.43
N ARG A 386 10.00 -20.71 10.11
CA ARG A 386 10.50 -21.67 11.12
C ARG A 386 11.66 -21.10 11.92
N GLN A 387 12.63 -20.49 11.25
CA GLN A 387 13.77 -19.85 11.91
C GLN A 387 13.35 -18.69 12.80
N ALA A 388 12.35 -17.89 12.38
CA ALA A 388 11.78 -16.81 13.19
C ALA A 388 11.13 -17.35 14.47
N VAL A 389 10.31 -18.41 14.36
CA VAL A 389 9.69 -19.07 15.52
C VAL A 389 10.77 -19.62 16.46
N TYR A 390 11.75 -20.38 15.96
CA TYR A 390 12.83 -20.91 16.80
C TYR A 390 13.64 -19.82 17.53
N ALA A 391 13.79 -18.64 16.90
CA ALA A 391 14.53 -17.53 17.48
C ALA A 391 13.74 -16.79 18.57
N ALA A 392 12.42 -16.71 18.44
CA ALA A 392 11.56 -15.90 19.31
C ALA A 392 10.82 -16.71 20.40
N ASP A 393 10.39 -17.93 20.09
CA ASP A 393 9.57 -18.80 20.94
C ASP A 393 10.22 -19.08 22.30
N GLY A 394 9.49 -18.79 23.38
CA GLY A 394 9.97 -18.91 24.76
C GLY A 394 10.99 -17.87 25.21
N THR A 395 11.29 -16.85 24.38
CA THR A 395 12.17 -15.73 24.75
C THR A 395 11.38 -14.57 25.39
N SER A 396 11.98 -13.38 25.49
CA SER A 396 11.28 -12.19 25.98
C SER A 396 10.50 -11.44 24.89
N SER A 397 10.68 -11.76 23.61
CA SER A 397 9.85 -11.21 22.52
C SER A 397 8.53 -11.98 22.39
N ASP A 398 8.52 -13.25 22.78
CA ASP A 398 7.33 -14.08 22.88
C ASP A 398 6.50 -13.68 24.12
N ALA A 399 5.22 -13.36 23.87
CA ALA A 399 4.33 -12.74 24.83
C ALA A 399 3.97 -13.65 26.03
N ASP A 400 3.92 -14.97 25.82
CA ASP A 400 3.63 -15.91 26.90
C ASP A 400 4.91 -16.52 27.52
N SER A 401 6.05 -16.36 26.85
CA SER A 401 7.37 -16.84 27.25
C SER A 401 7.42 -18.37 27.45
N VAL A 402 6.61 -19.12 26.71
CA VAL A 402 6.53 -20.57 26.75
C VAL A 402 7.09 -21.13 25.45
N LYS A 403 8.15 -21.94 25.54
CA LYS A 403 8.67 -22.66 24.37
C LYS A 403 7.73 -23.79 23.95
N ASP A 404 6.81 -23.53 23.04
CA ASP A 404 5.82 -24.51 22.56
C ASP A 404 5.59 -24.51 21.03
N GLY A 405 6.50 -23.90 20.28
CA GLY A 405 6.48 -23.82 18.82
C GLY A 405 5.59 -22.71 18.28
N VAL A 406 5.23 -21.75 19.14
CA VAL A 406 4.32 -20.65 18.83
C VAL A 406 4.97 -19.35 19.27
N TRP A 407 5.22 -18.42 18.34
CA TRP A 407 5.67 -17.10 18.71
C TRP A 407 4.47 -16.14 18.82
N THR A 408 4.05 -15.85 20.05
CA THR A 408 2.94 -14.91 20.29
C THR A 408 3.46 -13.47 20.32
N LEU A 409 2.92 -12.59 19.48
CA LEU A 409 3.34 -11.19 19.41
C LEU A 409 2.85 -10.38 20.62
N GLN A 410 3.75 -9.60 21.23
CA GLN A 410 3.41 -8.67 22.32
C GLN A 410 2.71 -7.42 21.78
N ASN A 411 1.76 -6.84 22.54
CA ASN A 411 1.04 -5.61 22.16
C ASN A 411 0.44 -5.68 20.75
N PRO A 412 -0.50 -6.61 20.52
CA PRO A 412 -1.00 -6.90 19.19
C PRO A 412 -1.60 -5.68 18.50
N GLY A 413 -1.52 -5.64 17.17
CA GLY A 413 -1.88 -4.50 16.31
C GLY A 413 -0.79 -3.42 16.24
N TYR A 414 -0.31 -2.93 17.39
CA TYR A 414 0.85 -2.01 17.40
C TYR A 414 2.12 -2.74 16.95
N ASN A 415 2.37 -3.91 17.53
CA ASN A 415 3.41 -4.81 17.06
C ASN A 415 2.92 -5.62 15.84
N PHE A 416 3.87 -6.09 15.03
CA PHE A 416 3.63 -6.95 13.88
C PHE A 416 4.91 -7.70 13.53
N SER A 417 4.78 -8.73 12.70
CA SER A 417 5.87 -9.49 12.12
C SER A 417 5.56 -9.77 10.65
N LEU A 418 6.56 -9.69 9.78
CA LEU A 418 6.47 -10.15 8.39
C LEU A 418 5.97 -11.60 8.28
N PHE A 419 6.25 -12.40 9.29
CA PHE A 419 5.94 -13.84 9.31
C PHE A 419 4.54 -14.18 9.86
N ASP A 420 3.82 -13.20 10.41
CA ASP A 420 2.40 -13.33 10.84
C ASP A 420 1.51 -13.02 9.61
N VAL A 421 1.45 -13.98 8.69
CA VAL A 421 0.87 -13.78 7.37
C VAL A 421 -0.64 -13.90 7.38
N ASP A 422 -1.24 -14.54 8.38
CA ASP A 422 -2.69 -14.54 8.55
C ASP A 422 -3.18 -13.41 9.46
N GLY A 423 -2.27 -12.72 10.17
CA GLY A 423 -2.51 -11.54 11.00
C GLY A 423 -3.30 -11.82 12.27
N ASP A 424 -3.24 -13.06 12.77
CA ASP A 424 -3.87 -13.46 14.02
C ASP A 424 -3.00 -13.14 15.26
N MET A 425 -1.82 -12.54 15.05
CA MET A 425 -0.84 -12.13 16.06
C MET A 425 0.00 -13.27 16.62
N ILE A 426 -0.02 -14.41 15.96
CA ILE A 426 0.74 -15.60 16.30
C ILE A 426 1.54 -15.96 15.06
N VAL A 427 2.83 -16.23 15.23
CA VAL A 427 3.64 -16.85 14.18
C VAL A 427 3.80 -18.33 14.53
N ASP A 428 3.13 -19.21 13.78
CA ASP A 428 3.14 -20.65 13.98
C ASP A 428 3.04 -21.46 12.66
N TYR A 429 2.59 -22.72 12.73
CA TYR A 429 2.45 -23.57 11.55
C TYR A 429 1.25 -23.20 10.65
N ALA A 430 0.28 -22.45 11.15
CA ALA A 430 -0.84 -21.93 10.37
C ALA A 430 -0.37 -20.90 9.33
N ASP A 431 0.64 -20.09 9.65
CA ASP A 431 1.27 -19.16 8.69
C ASP A 431 1.89 -19.89 7.50
N ILE A 432 2.59 -21.01 7.76
CA ILE A 432 3.08 -21.90 6.71
C ILE A 432 1.91 -22.45 5.87
N GLY A 433 0.78 -22.75 6.53
CA GLY A 433 -0.45 -23.19 5.88
C GLY A 433 -1.13 -22.13 5.00
N SER A 434 -0.79 -20.85 5.17
CA SER A 434 -1.23 -19.76 4.31
C SER A 434 -0.39 -19.65 3.03
N LEU A 435 0.89 -20.07 3.06
CA LEU A 435 1.76 -20.12 1.88
C LEU A 435 1.40 -21.27 0.93
N ARG A 436 1.04 -22.42 1.50
CA ARG A 436 0.60 -23.61 0.74
C ARG A 436 -0.31 -24.49 1.58
N ALA A 437 -0.99 -25.43 0.91
CA ALA A 437 -1.74 -26.46 1.63
C ALA A 437 -0.81 -27.21 2.62
N PRO A 438 -1.15 -27.29 3.92
CA PRO A 438 -0.29 -27.92 4.93
C PRO A 438 0.16 -29.36 4.60
N GLY A 439 -0.66 -30.11 3.86
CA GLY A 439 -0.37 -31.49 3.43
C GLY A 439 0.50 -31.63 2.17
N ASP A 440 0.76 -30.53 1.43
CA ASP A 440 1.53 -30.48 0.18
C ASP A 440 3.03 -30.30 0.47
N PHE A 441 3.64 -31.31 1.08
CA PHE A 441 5.01 -31.24 1.58
C PHE A 441 6.06 -31.05 0.47
N ASN A 442 5.79 -31.50 -0.76
CA ASN A 442 6.75 -31.41 -1.86
C ASN A 442 6.56 -30.16 -2.74
N TRP A 443 5.63 -29.27 -2.39
CA TRP A 443 5.35 -28.02 -3.09
C TRP A 443 4.95 -28.22 -4.56
N ASP A 444 4.22 -29.30 -4.87
CA ASP A 444 3.75 -29.58 -6.23
C ASP A 444 2.31 -29.09 -6.51
N GLY A 445 1.68 -28.46 -5.52
CA GLY A 445 0.34 -27.91 -5.56
C GLY A 445 -0.76 -28.97 -5.35
N ILE A 446 -0.39 -30.22 -5.05
CA ILE A 446 -1.33 -31.35 -4.97
C ILE A 446 -1.00 -32.25 -3.77
N VAL A 447 -1.83 -32.18 -2.72
CA VAL A 447 -1.74 -33.13 -1.60
C VAL A 447 -2.01 -34.56 -2.08
N ASN A 448 -0.98 -35.41 -2.07
CA ASN A 448 -1.04 -36.78 -2.54
C ASN A 448 -0.03 -37.70 -1.81
N THR A 449 0.13 -38.95 -2.26
CA THR A 449 1.03 -39.90 -1.58
C THR A 449 2.51 -39.52 -1.71
N GLN A 450 2.88 -38.70 -2.70
CA GLN A 450 4.25 -38.22 -2.87
C GLN A 450 4.66 -37.31 -1.71
N ASP A 451 3.78 -36.44 -1.23
CA ASP A 451 3.99 -35.59 -0.05
C ASP A 451 4.29 -36.43 1.19
N PHE A 452 3.47 -37.47 1.40
CA PHE A 452 3.66 -38.38 2.52
C PHE A 452 5.02 -39.10 2.45
N ILE A 453 5.47 -39.49 1.25
CA ILE A 453 6.79 -40.11 1.05
C ILE A 453 7.91 -39.08 1.27
N ALA A 454 7.74 -37.85 0.80
CA ALA A 454 8.69 -36.76 0.97
C ALA A 454 8.87 -36.42 2.47
N TYR A 455 7.75 -36.23 3.20
CA TYR A 455 7.75 -36.01 4.65
C TYR A 455 8.43 -37.17 5.40
N LEU A 456 8.11 -38.42 5.07
CA LEU A 456 8.77 -39.59 5.70
C LEU A 456 10.29 -39.60 5.45
N GLY A 457 10.74 -39.10 4.29
CA GLY A 457 12.14 -38.90 3.99
C GLY A 457 12.80 -37.91 4.96
N ALA A 458 12.23 -36.70 5.06
CA ALA A 458 12.68 -35.63 5.95
C ALA A 458 12.65 -36.06 7.43
N TRP A 459 11.57 -36.71 7.87
CA TRP A 459 11.38 -37.19 9.24
C TRP A 459 12.42 -38.25 9.65
N VAL A 460 12.70 -39.23 8.78
CA VAL A 460 13.75 -40.24 9.06
C VAL A 460 15.16 -39.62 9.03
N ALA A 461 15.37 -38.59 8.21
CA ALA A 461 16.62 -37.84 8.16
C ALA A 461 16.80 -36.88 9.36
N GLY A 462 15.71 -36.54 10.07
CA GLY A 462 15.72 -35.54 11.14
C GLY A 462 15.90 -34.11 10.60
N GLU A 463 15.39 -33.84 9.41
CA GLU A 463 15.42 -32.50 8.80
C GLU A 463 14.43 -31.57 9.52
N SER A 464 14.79 -30.28 9.66
CA SER A 464 13.94 -29.27 10.31
C SER A 464 12.59 -29.08 9.60
N THR A 465 12.52 -29.33 8.30
CA THR A 465 11.27 -29.32 7.53
C THR A 465 10.25 -30.35 8.02
N ALA A 466 10.69 -31.40 8.72
CA ALA A 466 9.79 -32.39 9.32
C ALA A 466 9.33 -32.04 10.74
N ASP A 467 9.82 -30.95 11.33
CA ASP A 467 9.30 -30.36 12.56
C ASP A 467 8.11 -29.46 12.21
N VAL A 468 6.92 -30.04 12.33
CA VAL A 468 5.64 -29.43 11.95
C VAL A 468 5.03 -28.72 13.16
N THR A 469 5.41 -29.10 14.37
CA THR A 469 5.00 -28.42 15.59
C THR A 469 5.90 -27.25 15.97
N LEU A 470 7.01 -27.05 15.24
CA LEU A 470 7.98 -25.98 15.43
C LEU A 470 8.62 -25.97 16.83
N ASP A 471 8.68 -27.12 17.51
CA ASP A 471 9.21 -27.26 18.88
C ASP A 471 10.73 -27.53 18.95
N GLU A 472 11.42 -27.39 17.81
CA GLU A 472 12.83 -27.73 17.53
C GLU A 472 13.15 -29.24 17.64
N ALA A 473 12.14 -30.11 17.72
CA ALA A 473 12.34 -31.54 17.90
C ALA A 473 11.46 -32.39 16.97
N VAL A 474 12.05 -32.88 15.87
CA VAL A 474 11.40 -33.88 15.00
C VAL A 474 11.03 -35.16 15.76
N ASN A 475 9.75 -35.35 16.05
CA ASN A 475 9.25 -36.41 16.91
C ASN A 475 7.91 -37.01 16.40
N THR A 476 7.15 -37.68 17.28
CA THR A 476 5.88 -38.34 16.88
C THR A 476 4.72 -37.35 16.79
N LEU A 477 4.80 -36.22 17.49
CA LEU A 477 3.80 -35.16 17.43
C LEU A 477 3.78 -34.55 16.03
N ASP A 478 4.94 -34.26 15.44
CA ASP A 478 5.05 -33.77 14.05
C ASP A 478 4.44 -34.75 13.05
N PHE A 479 4.72 -36.05 13.23
CA PHE A 479 4.15 -37.07 12.36
C PHE A 479 2.62 -37.09 12.43
N VAL A 480 2.05 -36.90 13.61
CA VAL A 480 0.59 -36.86 13.81
C VAL A 480 0.00 -35.55 13.27
N ALA A 481 0.69 -34.42 13.46
CA ALA A 481 0.29 -33.12 12.94
C ALA A 481 0.27 -33.14 11.40
N PHE A 482 1.35 -33.57 10.77
CA PHE A 482 1.43 -33.76 9.32
C PHE A 482 0.38 -34.73 8.79
N LEU A 483 0.19 -35.89 9.44
CA LEU A 483 -0.81 -36.86 9.01
C LEU A 483 -2.24 -36.31 9.07
N SER A 484 -2.51 -35.39 10.01
CA SER A 484 -3.80 -34.71 10.11
C SER A 484 -3.98 -33.74 8.94
N ALA A 485 -3.00 -32.86 8.71
CA ALA A 485 -2.96 -31.94 7.56
C ALA A 485 -3.11 -32.67 6.21
N TRP A 486 -2.33 -33.75 6.00
CA TRP A 486 -2.38 -34.57 4.79
C TRP A 486 -3.75 -35.25 4.59
N GLY A 487 -4.45 -35.60 5.67
CA GLY A 487 -5.76 -36.23 5.62
C GLY A 487 -6.93 -35.28 5.34
N GLU A 488 -6.68 -33.96 5.43
CA GLU A 488 -7.65 -32.90 5.07
C GLU A 488 -7.62 -32.57 3.57
N GLY A 489 -6.49 -32.85 2.90
CA GLY A 489 -6.33 -32.83 1.43
C GLY A 489 -6.60 -34.19 0.76
#